data_AF-H0GL14-F1
#
_entry.id   AF-H0GL14-F1
#
_cell.length_a   1.000
_cell.length_b   1.000
_cell.length_c   1.000
_cell.angle_alpha   90.00
_cell.angle_beta   90.00
_cell.angle_gamma   90.00
#
_symmetry.space_group_name_H-M   'P 1'
#
loop_
_entity.id
_entity.type
_entity.pdbx_description
1 polymer ?
#
loop_
_entity_poly.entity_id
_entity_poly.type
_entity_poly.pdbx_seq_one_letter_code
_entity_poly.pdbx_strand_id
1 'polypeptide(L)'
;MSLIAQRTGLYPCLYEFVHNPEKVVWGTCAGLIFLSAQLENESALVKTLGVLKVDVRRNAFGRQAQSFTQKCDFSNFIPGCDNFPATFIRAPVIERILDPIAVKSLYELPVNGKDVVVAATQNHNILVTSFHPELADSDTRFHDWFIRQFVSN
;
A
#
# COMPACT_ATOMS: atom_id res chain seq x y z
N MET A 1 -9.92 -3.93 9.77
CA MET A 1 -10.36 -4.58 8.51
C MET A 1 -10.46 -6.09 8.65
N SER A 2 -9.38 -6.80 8.96
CA SER A 2 -9.37 -8.27 9.14
C SER A 2 -10.53 -8.80 10.02
N LEU A 3 -10.67 -8.31 11.26
CA LEU A 3 -11.77 -8.71 12.15
C LEU A 3 -13.18 -8.45 11.58
N ILE A 4 -13.37 -7.34 10.87
CA ILE A 4 -14.66 -7.02 10.24
C ILE A 4 -14.92 -8.00 9.10
N ALA A 5 -13.93 -8.24 8.22
CA ALA A 5 -14.05 -9.19 7.12
C ALA A 5 -14.34 -10.61 7.62
N GLN A 6 -13.74 -11.02 8.74
CA GLN A 6 -14.04 -12.31 9.37
C GLN A 6 -15.45 -12.36 9.94
N ARG A 7 -15.86 -11.35 10.71
CA ARG A 7 -17.19 -11.31 11.37
C ARG A 7 -18.35 -11.18 10.37
N THR A 8 -18.10 -10.59 9.21
CA THR A 8 -19.10 -10.41 8.14
C THR A 8 -19.09 -11.53 7.11
N GLY A 9 -18.15 -12.50 7.22
CA GLY A 9 -18.00 -13.56 6.23
C GLY A 9 -17.38 -13.12 4.90
N LEU A 10 -16.89 -11.88 4.78
CA LEU A 10 -16.24 -11.36 3.57
C LEU A 10 -14.81 -11.87 3.37
N TYR A 11 -14.15 -12.38 4.42
CA TYR A 11 -12.75 -12.79 4.33
C TYR A 11 -12.48 -13.83 3.23
N PRO A 12 -13.23 -14.93 3.09
CA PRO A 12 -13.00 -15.90 2.02
C PRO A 12 -13.14 -15.30 0.62
N CYS A 13 -14.19 -14.49 0.39
CA CYS A 13 -14.41 -13.84 -0.90
C CYS A 13 -13.29 -12.86 -1.25
N LEU A 14 -12.83 -12.08 -0.28
CA LEU A 14 -11.70 -11.16 -0.47
C LEU A 14 -10.40 -11.94 -0.72
N TYR A 15 -10.18 -13.04 0.00
CA TYR A 15 -9.01 -13.90 -0.20
C TYR A 15 -8.99 -14.46 -1.63
N GLU A 16 -10.09 -15.04 -2.10
CA GLU A 16 -10.20 -15.54 -3.47
C GLU A 16 -10.04 -14.43 -4.50
N PHE A 17 -10.68 -13.27 -4.28
CA PHE A 17 -10.61 -12.14 -5.21
C PHE A 17 -9.18 -11.65 -5.40
N VAL A 18 -8.42 -11.44 -4.31
CA VAL A 18 -7.06 -10.89 -4.43
C VAL A 18 -6.05 -11.90 -4.96
N HIS A 19 -6.30 -13.21 -4.84
CA HIS A 19 -5.43 -14.25 -5.40
C HIS A 19 -5.73 -14.59 -6.86
N ASN A 20 -6.82 -14.07 -7.42
CA ASN A 20 -7.09 -14.18 -8.85
C ASN A 20 -6.18 -13.19 -9.61
N PRO A 21 -5.27 -13.68 -10.49
CA PRO A 21 -4.34 -12.81 -11.22
C PRO A 21 -5.03 -11.86 -12.22
N GLU A 22 -6.27 -12.14 -12.62
CA GLU A 22 -7.08 -11.27 -13.49
C GLU A 22 -7.74 -10.12 -12.74
N LYS A 23 -7.70 -10.13 -11.40
CA LYS A 23 -8.30 -9.07 -10.57
C LYS A 23 -7.25 -8.05 -10.20
N VAL A 24 -7.59 -6.80 -10.47
CA VAL A 24 -6.78 -5.64 -10.13
C VAL A 24 -7.13 -5.16 -8.73
N VAL A 25 -6.11 -4.90 -7.91
CA VAL A 25 -6.26 -4.53 -6.51
C VAL A 25 -5.33 -3.37 -6.17
N TRP A 26 -5.86 -2.36 -5.48
CA TRP A 26 -5.07 -1.31 -4.87
C TRP A 26 -5.29 -1.27 -3.35
N GLY A 27 -4.24 -1.56 -2.59
CA GLY A 27 -4.24 -1.44 -1.13
C GLY A 27 -3.64 -0.12 -0.67
N THR A 28 -4.47 0.82 -0.21
CA THR A 28 -4.03 2.09 0.40
C THR A 28 -3.98 1.99 1.92
N CYS A 29 -2.89 2.45 2.54
CA CYS A 29 -2.65 2.46 3.99
C CYS A 29 -3.00 1.13 4.68
N ALA A 30 -4.16 1.01 5.32
CA ALA A 30 -4.60 -0.22 5.95
C ALA A 30 -4.76 -1.39 4.95
N GLY A 31 -5.01 -1.08 3.67
CA GLY A 31 -5.03 -2.04 2.57
C GLY A 31 -3.67 -2.71 2.35
N LEU A 32 -2.57 -1.97 2.45
CA LEU A 32 -1.22 -2.53 2.42
C LEU A 32 -1.01 -3.56 3.55
N ILE A 33 -1.41 -3.22 4.78
CA ILE A 33 -1.37 -4.16 5.92
C ILE A 33 -2.22 -5.40 5.63
N PHE A 34 -3.39 -5.22 5.02
CA PHE A 34 -4.31 -6.33 4.80
C PHE A 34 -3.85 -7.27 3.68
N LEU A 35 -3.13 -6.76 2.67
CA LEU A 35 -2.60 -7.58 1.57
C LEU A 35 -1.27 -8.26 1.90
N SER A 36 -0.50 -7.78 2.88
CA SER A 36 0.86 -8.26 3.14
C SER A 36 0.95 -9.73 3.57
N ALA A 37 2.03 -10.39 3.17
CA ALA A 37 2.37 -11.75 3.56
C ALA A 37 2.85 -11.83 5.01
N GLN A 38 3.57 -10.81 5.47
CA GLN A 38 4.09 -10.74 6.83
C GLN A 38 3.78 -9.38 7.45
N LEU A 39 3.66 -9.39 8.79
CA LEU A 39 3.56 -8.19 9.61
C LEU A 39 4.60 -8.28 10.72
N GLU A 40 5.44 -7.25 10.83
CA GLU A 40 6.42 -7.16 11.90
C GLU A 40 5.70 -7.03 13.26
N ASN A 41 6.21 -7.74 14.28
CA ASN A 41 5.66 -7.78 15.64
C ASN A 41 4.19 -8.24 15.68
N GLU A 42 3.98 -9.47 15.21
CA GLU A 42 2.67 -10.14 15.12
C GLU A 42 1.77 -9.90 16.33
N SER A 43 0.65 -9.23 16.08
CA SER A 43 -0.52 -9.33 16.93
C SER A 43 -1.38 -10.44 16.34
N ALA A 44 -1.61 -11.52 17.10
CA ALA A 44 -2.47 -12.66 16.71
C ALA A 44 -3.90 -12.28 16.26
N LEU A 45 -4.26 -11.00 16.36
CA LEU A 45 -5.56 -10.43 16.02
C LEU A 45 -5.70 -10.03 14.53
N VAL A 46 -4.60 -9.94 13.77
CA VAL A 46 -4.65 -9.50 12.36
C VAL A 46 -4.38 -10.67 11.43
N LYS A 47 -5.45 -11.21 10.83
CA LYS A 47 -5.36 -12.15 9.71
C LYS A 47 -5.27 -11.40 8.39
N THR A 48 -4.09 -11.37 7.76
CA THR A 48 -3.90 -10.76 6.44
C THR A 48 -4.45 -11.65 5.32
N LEU A 49 -4.52 -11.13 4.10
CA LEU A 49 -4.85 -11.88 2.89
C LEU A 49 -3.60 -12.57 2.31
N GLY A 50 -2.38 -12.07 2.57
CA GLY A 50 -1.14 -12.79 2.29
C GLY A 50 -0.69 -12.86 0.82
N VAL A 51 -1.34 -12.08 -0.06
CA VAL A 51 -1.05 -12.09 -1.50
C VAL A 51 0.22 -11.31 -1.84
N LEU A 52 0.50 -10.22 -1.12
CA LEU A 52 1.63 -9.33 -1.38
C LEU A 52 2.88 -9.81 -0.64
N LYS A 53 3.96 -10.15 -1.36
CA LYS A 53 5.21 -10.72 -0.86
C LYS A 53 6.13 -9.66 -0.21
N VAL A 54 5.62 -9.05 0.86
CA VAL A 54 6.30 -8.04 1.66
C VAL A 54 6.10 -8.30 3.15
N ASP A 55 7.05 -7.82 3.94
CA ASP A 55 6.95 -7.66 5.39
C ASP A 55 6.65 -6.18 5.71
N VAL A 56 5.60 -5.95 6.47
CA VAL A 56 5.08 -4.61 6.76
C VAL A 56 5.15 -4.30 8.25
N ARG A 57 5.70 -3.14 8.59
CA ARG A 57 5.62 -2.57 9.93
C ARG A 57 4.47 -1.59 10.02
N ARG A 58 3.62 -1.77 11.04
CA ARG A 58 2.50 -0.86 11.32
C ARG A 58 2.98 0.38 12.05
N ASN A 59 2.38 1.54 11.76
CA ASN A 59 2.64 2.80 12.46
C ASN A 59 4.13 3.18 12.53
N ALA A 60 4.88 2.97 11.45
CA ALA A 60 6.33 3.07 11.47
C ALA A 60 6.88 4.50 11.61
N PHE A 61 6.01 5.51 11.46
CA PHE A 61 6.37 6.93 11.53
C PHE A 61 6.35 7.52 12.95
N GLY A 62 6.03 6.74 13.99
CA GLY A 62 6.12 7.18 15.40
C GLY A 62 4.78 7.21 16.15
N ARG A 63 4.70 8.02 17.22
CA ARG A 63 3.50 8.09 18.09
C ARG A 63 2.28 8.59 17.31
N GLN A 64 1.10 8.14 17.71
CA GLN A 64 -0.20 8.32 17.05
C GLN A 64 -0.60 9.76 16.65
N ALA A 65 0.14 10.78 17.09
CA ALA A 65 -0.09 12.20 16.79
C ALA A 65 0.58 12.72 15.49
N GLN A 66 1.43 11.94 14.81
CA GLN A 66 2.18 12.42 13.63
C GLN A 66 1.53 11.98 12.32
N SER A 67 0.26 12.37 12.11
CA SER A 67 -0.25 12.43 10.74
C SER A 67 0.42 13.61 10.04
N PHE A 68 0.90 13.42 8.82
CA PHE A 68 1.56 14.48 8.07
C PHE A 68 1.22 14.39 6.59
N THR A 69 1.32 15.52 5.90
CA THR A 69 1.24 15.59 4.44
C THR A 69 2.57 16.10 3.93
N GLN A 70 3.13 15.44 2.92
CA GLN A 70 4.36 15.87 2.26
C GLN A 70 4.13 15.87 0.75
N LYS A 71 4.72 16.86 0.08
CA LYS A 71 4.80 16.86 -1.38
C LYS A 71 5.83 15.83 -1.83
N CYS A 72 5.36 14.78 -2.49
CA CYS A 72 6.20 13.71 -3.03
C CYS A 72 6.26 13.83 -4.56
N ASP A 73 7.40 13.44 -5.12
CA ASP A 73 7.59 13.40 -6.58
C ASP A 73 7.42 11.97 -7.08
N PHE A 74 6.29 11.68 -7.71
CA PHE A 74 5.97 10.38 -8.30
C PHE A 74 6.22 10.35 -9.81
N SER A 75 6.88 11.37 -10.37
CA SER A 75 7.09 11.53 -11.82
C SER A 75 7.85 10.37 -12.48
N ASN A 76 8.66 9.64 -11.70
CA ASN A 76 9.39 8.45 -12.15
C ASN A 76 8.50 7.30 -12.64
N PHE A 77 7.24 7.24 -12.20
CA PHE A 77 6.28 6.21 -12.64
C PHE A 77 4.90 6.76 -13.05
N ILE A 78 4.60 8.01 -12.68
CA ILE A 78 3.39 8.74 -13.11
C ILE A 78 3.81 10.05 -13.79
N PRO A 79 3.83 10.12 -15.14
CA PRO A 79 4.24 11.33 -15.84
C PRO A 79 3.48 12.58 -15.36
N GLY A 80 4.22 13.64 -14.98
CA GLY A 80 3.64 14.90 -14.50
C GLY A 80 3.02 14.83 -13.10
N CYS A 81 3.31 13.79 -12.31
CA CYS A 81 2.91 13.69 -10.90
C CYS A 81 4.02 14.15 -9.95
N ASP A 82 4.63 15.29 -10.26
CA ASP A 82 5.50 15.98 -9.33
C ASP A 82 4.66 16.69 -8.24
N ASN A 83 5.27 16.88 -7.08
CA ASN A 83 4.69 17.62 -5.96
C ASN A 83 3.30 17.13 -5.48
N PHE A 84 2.99 15.85 -5.61
CA PHE A 84 1.73 15.27 -5.16
C PHE A 84 1.61 15.34 -3.63
N PRO A 85 0.51 15.87 -3.07
CA PRO A 85 0.32 15.96 -1.62
C PRO A 85 -0.04 14.60 -1.03
N ALA A 86 0.97 13.82 -0.63
CA ALA A 86 0.81 12.50 -0.03
C ALA A 86 0.55 12.62 1.47
N THR A 87 -0.65 12.21 1.90
CA THR A 87 -1.06 12.24 3.32
C THR A 87 -0.84 10.89 3.99
N PHE A 88 -0.05 10.87 5.07
CA PHE A 88 0.29 9.70 5.87
C PHE A 88 -0.40 9.79 7.24
N ILE A 89 -1.35 8.89 7.51
CA ILE A 89 -2.09 8.85 8.77
C ILE A 89 -1.80 7.52 9.44
N ARG A 90 -0.97 7.53 10.50
CA ARG A 90 -0.52 6.31 11.18
C ARG A 90 -0.02 5.25 10.18
N ALA A 91 0.69 5.71 9.14
CA ALA A 91 0.96 4.93 7.96
C ALA A 91 1.83 3.69 8.27
N PRO A 92 1.54 2.53 7.65
CA PRO A 92 2.47 1.41 7.60
C PRO A 92 3.62 1.70 6.64
N VAL A 93 4.68 0.92 6.72
CA VAL A 93 5.76 0.90 5.72
C VAL A 93 6.11 -0.53 5.36
N ILE A 94 6.65 -0.75 4.16
CA ILE A 94 7.25 -2.02 3.77
C ILE A 94 8.69 -2.02 4.30
N GLU A 95 8.97 -2.87 5.29
CA GLU A 95 10.31 -3.02 5.87
C GLU A 95 11.21 -3.91 5.03
N ARG A 96 10.62 -4.92 4.38
CA ARG A 96 11.35 -5.89 3.56
C ARG A 96 10.48 -6.38 2.41
N ILE A 97 11.07 -6.41 1.22
CA ILE A 97 10.53 -7.15 0.08
C ILE A 97 10.93 -8.62 0.25
N LEU A 98 9.96 -9.54 0.26
CA LEU A 98 10.19 -10.97 0.45
C LEU A 98 10.46 -11.70 -0.86
N ASP A 99 9.94 -11.17 -1.97
CA ASP A 99 10.17 -11.68 -3.32
C ASP A 99 10.54 -10.51 -4.26
N PRO A 100 11.84 -10.23 -4.45
CA PRO A 100 12.31 -9.16 -5.33
C PRO A 100 12.06 -9.39 -6.82
N ILE A 101 11.68 -10.62 -7.23
CA ILE A 101 11.32 -10.93 -8.62
C ILE A 101 9.89 -10.48 -8.88
N ALA A 102 8.98 -10.75 -7.93
CA ALA A 102 7.56 -10.42 -8.06
C ALA A 102 7.22 -8.97 -7.69
N VAL A 103 7.93 -8.40 -6.71
CA VAL A 103 7.62 -7.08 -6.12
C VAL A 103 8.64 -6.03 -6.53
N LYS A 104 8.16 -4.89 -7.04
CA LYS A 104 8.96 -3.73 -7.39
C LYS A 104 8.62 -2.54 -6.50
N SER A 105 9.64 -1.95 -5.86
CA SER A 105 9.54 -0.64 -5.20
C SER A 105 9.28 0.46 -6.23
N LEU A 106 8.29 1.32 -5.97
CA LEU A 106 7.96 2.47 -6.82
C LEU A 106 8.42 3.78 -6.20
N TYR A 107 8.37 3.88 -4.86
CA TYR A 107 8.79 5.08 -4.15
C TYR A 107 9.24 4.76 -2.72
N GLU A 108 10.31 5.42 -2.33
CA GLU A 108 10.90 5.34 -0.99
C GLU A 108 10.90 6.73 -0.35
N LEU A 109 10.67 6.75 0.96
CA LEU A 109 10.64 7.98 1.74
C LEU A 109 11.68 7.88 2.86
N PRO A 110 12.51 8.92 3.07
CA PRO A 110 13.46 8.93 4.18
C PRO A 110 12.73 9.14 5.50
N VAL A 111 12.85 8.18 6.42
CA VAL A 111 12.24 8.20 7.76
C VAL A 111 13.30 7.85 8.80
N ASN A 112 13.58 8.79 9.71
CA ASN A 112 14.58 8.61 10.78
C ASN A 112 15.96 8.13 10.26
N GLY A 113 16.38 8.62 9.09
CA GLY A 113 17.67 8.26 8.48
C GLY A 113 17.71 6.92 7.76
N LYS A 114 16.55 6.27 7.56
CA LYS A 114 16.40 5.06 6.74
C LYS A 114 15.38 5.31 5.64
N ASP A 115 15.68 4.88 4.42
CA ASP A 115 14.71 4.86 3.33
C ASP A 115 13.75 3.69 3.51
N VAL A 116 12.46 3.98 3.49
CA VAL A 116 11.39 2.97 3.61
C VAL A 116 10.49 3.01 2.39
N VAL A 117 10.09 1.84 1.92
CA VAL A 117 9.23 1.73 0.75
C VAL A 117 7.80 2.08 1.14
N VAL A 118 7.23 3.08 0.45
CA VAL A 118 5.88 3.62 0.70
C VAL A 118 4.95 3.48 -0.52
N ALA A 119 5.47 3.06 -1.67
CA ALA A 119 4.67 2.60 -2.80
C ALA A 119 5.38 1.43 -3.48
N ALA A 120 4.63 0.38 -3.82
CA ALA A 120 5.15 -0.79 -4.50
C ALA A 120 4.09 -1.43 -5.39
N THR A 121 4.53 -2.21 -6.37
CA THR A 121 3.67 -3.04 -7.21
C THR A 121 4.12 -4.49 -7.11
N GLN A 122 3.17 -5.42 -7.25
CA GLN A 122 3.46 -6.83 -7.44
C GLN A 122 2.75 -7.31 -8.71
N ASN A 123 3.52 -7.96 -9.60
CA ASN A 123 3.04 -8.34 -10.92
C ASN A 123 2.41 -7.12 -11.66
N HIS A 124 1.40 -7.37 -12.49
CA HIS A 124 0.69 -6.35 -13.27
C HIS A 124 -0.64 -5.91 -12.64
N ASN A 125 -1.05 -6.48 -11.51
CA ASN A 125 -2.41 -6.36 -11.00
C ASN A 125 -2.52 -5.89 -9.54
N ILE A 126 -1.42 -5.78 -8.79
CA ILE A 126 -1.45 -5.34 -7.39
C ILE A 126 -0.62 -4.08 -7.20
N LEU A 127 -1.26 -3.01 -6.75
CA LEU A 127 -0.63 -1.77 -6.31
C LEU A 127 -0.83 -1.59 -4.80
N VAL A 128 0.17 -1.07 -4.12
CA VAL A 128 0.03 -0.65 -2.71
C VAL A 128 0.69 0.68 -2.44
N THR A 129 0.09 1.45 -1.54
CA THR A 129 0.61 2.73 -1.05
C THR A 129 0.45 2.83 0.46
N SER A 130 1.44 3.39 1.15
CA SER A 130 1.38 3.67 2.58
C SER A 130 0.57 4.92 2.91
N PHE A 131 0.44 5.85 1.97
CA PHE A 131 -0.32 7.09 2.07
C PHE A 131 -1.74 6.94 1.53
N HIS A 132 -2.53 7.99 1.76
CA HIS A 132 -3.93 8.14 1.37
C HIS A 132 -4.04 9.05 0.14
N PRO A 133 -3.94 8.52 -1.08
CA PRO A 133 -4.11 9.30 -2.31
C PRO A 133 -5.51 9.92 -2.42
N GLU A 134 -6.51 9.36 -1.73
CA GLU A 134 -7.88 9.87 -1.69
C GLU A 134 -8.03 11.16 -0.88
N LEU A 135 -7.02 11.53 -0.10
CA LEU A 135 -6.98 12.77 0.70
C LEU A 135 -6.14 13.87 0.04
N ALA A 136 -5.64 13.64 -1.17
CA ALA A 136 -4.86 14.62 -1.91
C ALA A 136 -5.79 15.68 -2.50
N ASP A 137 -6.04 16.78 -1.80
CA ASP A 137 -6.78 18.01 -2.18
C ASP A 137 -7.33 18.11 -3.64
N SER A 138 -8.28 17.25 -4.02
CA SER A 138 -8.81 17.09 -5.40
C SER A 138 -7.80 16.72 -6.50
N ASP A 139 -6.57 16.34 -6.17
CA ASP A 139 -5.55 15.85 -7.09
C ASP A 139 -5.78 14.37 -7.44
N THR A 140 -6.33 14.12 -8.63
CA THR A 140 -6.70 12.78 -9.09
C THR A 140 -5.58 12.03 -9.83
N ARG A 141 -4.40 12.65 -10.03
CA ARG A 141 -3.33 12.11 -10.90
C ARG A 141 -2.97 10.66 -10.58
N PHE A 142 -2.92 10.30 -9.29
CA PHE A 142 -2.61 8.94 -8.84
C PHE A 142 -3.73 7.94 -9.18
N HIS A 143 -4.99 8.33 -8.99
CA HIS A 143 -6.15 7.49 -9.31
C HIS A 143 -6.29 7.30 -10.82
N ASP A 144 -6.15 8.37 -11.60
CA ASP A 144 -6.19 8.33 -13.06
C ASP A 144 -5.08 7.43 -13.61
N TRP A 145 -3.88 7.51 -13.03
CA TRP A 145 -2.78 6.63 -13.34
C TRP A 145 -3.09 5.16 -13.03
N PHE A 146 -3.61 4.87 -11.83
CA PHE A 146 -3.98 3.50 -11.46
C PHE A 146 -4.99 2.90 -12.45
N ILE A 147 -6.04 3.64 -12.80
CA ILE A 147 -7.06 3.19 -13.77
C ILE A 147 -6.43 2.90 -15.13
N ARG A 148 -5.57 3.81 -15.63
CA ARG A 148 -4.92 3.64 -16.93
C ARG A 148 -3.92 2.48 -16.95
N GLN A 149 -3.12 2.33 -15.91
CA GLN A 149 -2.02 1.35 -15.89
C GLN A 149 -2.44 -0.07 -15.49
N PHE A 150 -3.45 -0.20 -14.64
CA PHE A 150 -3.83 -1.51 -14.10
C PHE A 150 -5.18 -1.98 -14.60
N VAL A 151 -6.15 -1.07 -14.82
CA VAL A 151 -7.54 -1.46 -15.12
C VAL A 151 -7.86 -1.44 -16.61
N SER A 152 -7.26 -0.50 -17.36
CA SER A 152 -7.62 -0.25 -18.77
C SER A 152 -6.69 -0.92 -19.79
N ASN A 153 -5.81 -1.81 -19.33
CA ASN A 153 -4.84 -2.53 -20.15
C ASN A 153 -5.37 -3.91 -20.57
#